data_AF-A0A4Y3HUH7-F1
#
_entry.id   AF-A0A4Y3HUH7-F1
#
_cell.length_a   1.000
_cell.length_b   1.000
_cell.length_c   1.000
_cell.angle_alpha   90.00
_cell.angle_beta   90.00
_cell.angle_gamma   90.00
#
_symmetry.space_group_name_H-M   'P 1'
#
loop_
_entity.id
_entity.type
_entity.pdbx_description
1 polymer ?
#
loop_
_entity_poly.entity_id
_entity_poly.type
_entity_poly.pdbx_seq_one_letter_code
_entity_poly.pdbx_strand_id
1 'polypeptide(L)'
;MQMQYWKNNGAGLLTLSGFLFAIGLLSSVIPNIDLLSPATNSVGTILTYLTYSAGSQGFLITLAFFVAITAFRTTNKKQFFLLMTQLGVLLVLSFAAKTAMKEITQSPRPYTDALTQLHLVDSPSSFYALDLPTQNTVIDNASKKVSHWRTIHWQGETDYSFPSGHTVFVALCVFFFGGLFLKRKQYIMLGIVFTWGLAVGFSRLWLGMHRPEDLIGSSIVVAVIAVLIPAPNQTDHHHSN
;
A
#
# COMPACT_ATOMS: atom_id res chain seq x y z
N MET A 1 -28.74 15.67 -26.43
CA MET A 1 -27.35 15.51 -25.96
C MET A 1 -27.38 14.94 -24.55
N GLN A 2 -27.55 13.61 -24.41
CA GLN A 2 -27.60 12.96 -23.09
C GLN A 2 -26.18 12.66 -22.62
N MET A 3 -25.78 13.31 -21.54
CA MET A 3 -24.47 13.20 -20.89
C MET A 3 -24.38 11.91 -20.08
N GLN A 4 -24.58 10.75 -20.71
CA GLN A 4 -24.60 9.43 -20.07
C GLN A 4 -23.19 8.79 -20.06
N TYR A 5 -22.16 9.60 -19.78
CA TYR A 5 -20.75 9.19 -19.82
C TYR A 5 -20.16 8.78 -18.46
N TRP A 6 -20.98 8.72 -17.41
CA TRP A 6 -20.53 8.60 -16.02
C TRP A 6 -21.17 7.39 -15.33
N LYS A 7 -20.58 6.19 -15.49
CA LYS A 7 -20.86 5.06 -14.57
C LYS A 7 -19.87 5.10 -13.40
N ASN A 8 -20.42 5.20 -12.19
CA ASN A 8 -19.73 5.37 -10.92
C ASN A 8 -18.61 4.33 -10.67
N ASN A 9 -17.56 4.71 -9.94
CA ASN A 9 -16.46 3.83 -9.49
C ASN A 9 -16.89 2.80 -8.41
N GLY A 10 -18.19 2.50 -8.31
CA GLY A 10 -18.78 1.78 -7.19
C GLY A 10 -18.14 0.42 -6.90
N ALA A 11 -17.77 -0.36 -7.92
CA ALA A 11 -17.10 -1.64 -7.71
C ALA A 11 -15.70 -1.48 -7.08
N GLY A 12 -14.92 -0.49 -7.53
CA GLY A 12 -13.59 -0.22 -6.97
C GLY A 12 -13.67 0.37 -5.55
N LEU A 13 -14.64 1.24 -5.30
CA LEU A 13 -14.90 1.75 -3.96
C LEU A 13 -15.37 0.64 -3.01
N LEU A 14 -16.19 -0.29 -3.50
CA LEU A 14 -16.63 -1.45 -2.72
C LEU A 14 -15.46 -2.37 -2.35
N THR A 15 -14.58 -2.69 -3.31
CA THR A 15 -13.39 -3.53 -3.02
C THR A 15 -12.43 -2.84 -2.06
N LEU A 16 -12.20 -1.54 -2.23
CA LEU A 16 -11.37 -0.76 -1.31
C LEU A 16 -12.00 -0.64 0.09
N SER A 17 -13.32 -0.49 0.19
CA SER A 17 -14.03 -0.44 1.47
C SER A 17 -13.94 -1.77 2.21
N GLY A 18 -14.11 -2.89 1.50
CA GLY A 18 -13.89 -4.22 2.07
C GLY A 18 -12.45 -4.41 2.55
N PHE A 19 -11.48 -3.88 1.82
CA PHE A 19 -10.06 -3.93 2.19
C PHE A 19 -9.76 -3.11 3.44
N LEU A 20 -10.30 -1.89 3.54
CA LEU A 20 -10.22 -1.06 4.74
C LEU A 20 -10.82 -1.75 5.97
N PHE A 21 -12.01 -2.35 5.81
CA PHE A 21 -12.64 -3.13 6.87
C PHE A 21 -11.77 -4.30 7.32
N ALA A 22 -11.19 -5.04 6.36
CA ALA A 22 -10.30 -6.15 6.66
C ALA A 22 -9.00 -5.70 7.37
N ILE A 23 -8.40 -4.57 6.97
CA ILE A 23 -7.26 -3.99 7.70
C ILE A 23 -7.65 -3.64 9.14
N GLY A 24 -8.78 -2.96 9.32
CA GLY A 24 -9.29 -2.58 10.66
C GLY A 24 -9.52 -3.81 11.54
N LEU A 25 -10.14 -4.86 11.00
CA LEU A 25 -10.35 -6.12 11.70
C LEU A 25 -9.05 -6.84 12.03
N LEU A 26 -8.12 -6.95 11.07
CA LEU A 26 -6.81 -7.55 11.34
C LEU A 26 -6.06 -6.80 12.42
N SER A 27 -6.14 -5.47 12.41
CA SER A 27 -5.44 -4.62 13.38
C SER A 27 -6.05 -4.69 14.79
N SER A 28 -7.34 -5.02 14.92
CA SER A 28 -7.98 -5.18 16.23
C SER A 28 -7.81 -6.58 16.83
N VAL A 29 -7.60 -7.60 15.99
CA VAL A 29 -7.46 -9.00 16.41
C VAL A 29 -5.99 -9.38 16.64
N ILE A 30 -5.06 -8.81 15.88
CA ILE A 30 -3.64 -9.11 16.01
C ILE A 30 -3.09 -8.33 17.24
N PRO A 31 -2.49 -9.04 18.23
CA PRO A 31 -1.86 -8.37 19.37
C PRO A 31 -0.80 -7.37 18.91
N ASN A 32 -0.49 -6.39 19.77
CA ASN A 32 0.61 -5.46 19.52
C ASN A 32 1.88 -6.23 19.16
N ILE A 33 2.45 -5.91 18.00
CA ILE A 33 3.62 -6.61 17.47
C ILE A 33 4.84 -6.20 18.29
N ASP A 34 5.42 -7.16 19.01
CA ASP A 34 6.69 -6.97 19.70
C ASP A 34 7.84 -6.93 18.69
N LEU A 35 8.39 -5.74 18.46
CA LEU A 35 9.50 -5.51 17.53
C LEU A 35 10.86 -5.99 18.07
N LEU A 36 10.97 -6.34 19.35
CA LEU A 36 12.19 -6.90 19.95
C LEU A 36 12.19 -8.43 19.94
N SER A 37 11.03 -9.06 19.69
CA SER A 37 10.93 -10.51 19.56
C SER A 37 11.85 -11.07 18.46
N PRO A 38 12.46 -12.25 18.64
CA PRO A 38 13.26 -12.86 17.58
C PRO A 38 12.37 -13.20 16.36
N ALA A 39 12.90 -13.00 15.15
CA ALA A 39 12.22 -13.41 13.93
C ALA A 39 12.94 -14.59 13.28
N THR A 40 12.17 -15.58 12.83
CA THR A 40 12.72 -16.70 12.07
C THR A 40 13.07 -16.25 10.65
N ASN A 41 14.09 -16.88 10.06
CA ASN A 41 14.53 -16.55 8.70
C ASN A 41 13.40 -16.71 7.67
N SER A 42 12.56 -17.74 7.81
CA SER A 42 11.43 -17.97 6.91
C SER A 42 10.42 -16.83 6.95
N VAL A 43 10.00 -16.41 8.16
CA VAL A 43 9.03 -15.32 8.32
C VAL A 43 9.62 -14.00 7.82
N GLY A 44 10.86 -13.68 8.22
CA GLY A 44 11.53 -12.45 7.80
C GLY A 44 11.70 -12.37 6.27
N THR A 45 12.08 -13.48 5.63
CA THR A 45 12.22 -13.56 4.17
C THR A 45 10.88 -13.34 3.46
N ILE A 46 9.82 -14.05 3.88
CA ILE A 46 8.48 -13.95 3.27
C ILE A 46 7.95 -12.52 3.36
N LEU A 47 8.01 -11.91 4.55
CA LEU A 47 7.50 -10.55 4.77
C LEU A 47 8.34 -9.50 4.04
N THR A 48 9.64 -9.72 3.91
CA THR A 48 10.54 -8.87 3.12
C THR A 48 10.17 -8.88 1.64
N TYR A 49 10.02 -10.06 1.03
CA TYR A 49 9.62 -10.13 -0.38
C TYR A 49 8.19 -9.62 -0.62
N LEU A 50 7.29 -9.84 0.33
CA LEU A 50 5.96 -9.22 0.29
C LEU A 50 6.05 -7.71 0.27
N THR A 51 6.80 -7.08 1.19
CA THR A 51 6.93 -5.60 1.15
C THR A 51 7.60 -5.14 -0.14
N TYR A 52 8.65 -5.80 -0.63
CA TYR A 52 9.32 -5.43 -1.87
C TYR A 52 8.40 -5.51 -3.10
N SER A 53 7.45 -6.43 -3.12
CA SER A 53 6.47 -6.53 -4.22
C SER A 53 5.60 -5.28 -4.39
N ALA A 54 5.47 -4.45 -3.34
CA ALA A 54 4.76 -3.17 -3.37
C ALA A 54 5.69 -1.95 -3.19
N GLY A 55 6.98 -2.19 -2.97
CA GLY A 55 8.02 -1.18 -2.79
C GLY A 55 8.74 -0.83 -4.07
N SER A 56 9.70 0.10 -4.00
CA SER A 56 10.50 0.54 -5.15
C SER A 56 11.22 -0.61 -5.87
N GLN A 57 11.50 -1.69 -5.14
CA GLN A 57 12.19 -2.89 -5.63
C GLN A 57 11.33 -3.72 -6.60
N GLY A 58 10.00 -3.73 -6.45
CA GLY A 58 9.14 -4.71 -7.12
C GLY A 58 7.79 -4.20 -7.61
N PHE A 59 7.39 -2.97 -7.29
CA PHE A 59 6.06 -2.46 -7.66
C PHE A 59 5.81 -2.48 -9.17
N LEU A 60 6.83 -2.21 -10.01
CA LEU A 60 6.70 -2.26 -11.47
C LEU A 60 6.43 -3.68 -11.98
N ILE A 61 7.01 -4.70 -11.35
CA ILE A 61 6.79 -6.11 -11.72
C ILE A 61 5.35 -6.49 -11.38
N THR A 62 4.90 -6.15 -10.17
CA THR A 62 3.52 -6.38 -9.73
C THR A 62 2.50 -5.64 -10.61
N LEU A 63 2.79 -4.38 -10.94
CA LEU A 63 1.95 -3.58 -11.82
C LEU A 63 1.88 -4.18 -13.22
N ALA A 64 3.02 -4.57 -13.79
CA ALA A 64 3.09 -5.21 -15.10
C ALA A 64 2.31 -6.52 -15.13
N PHE A 65 2.36 -7.33 -14.07
CA PHE A 65 1.57 -8.54 -13.93
C PHE A 65 0.05 -8.24 -14.02
N PHE A 66 -0.47 -7.33 -13.20
CA PHE A 66 -1.90 -6.99 -13.22
C PHE A 66 -2.33 -6.31 -14.54
N VAL A 67 -1.46 -5.48 -15.13
CA VAL A 67 -1.69 -4.88 -16.45
C VAL A 67 -1.74 -5.95 -17.53
N ALA A 68 -0.86 -6.95 -17.53
CA ALA A 68 -0.85 -8.05 -18.50
C ALA A 68 -2.15 -8.88 -18.42
N ILE A 69 -2.60 -9.22 -17.21
CA ILE A 69 -3.90 -9.89 -17.01
C ILE A 69 -5.05 -9.03 -17.54
N THR A 70 -5.00 -7.72 -17.30
CA THR A 70 -5.99 -6.77 -17.81
C THR A 70 -5.98 -6.71 -19.33
N ALA A 71 -4.81 -6.66 -19.95
CA ALA A 71 -4.61 -6.62 -21.40
C ALA A 71 -5.14 -7.88 -22.08
N PHE A 72 -4.78 -9.07 -21.59
CA PHE A 72 -5.24 -10.35 -22.13
C PHE A 72 -6.76 -10.48 -22.15
N ARG A 73 -7.45 -9.84 -21.21
CA ARG A 73 -8.91 -9.89 -21.07
C ARG A 73 -9.64 -8.70 -21.69
N THR A 74 -8.92 -7.73 -22.24
CA THR A 74 -9.49 -6.53 -22.86
C THR A 74 -9.18 -6.52 -24.35
N THR A 75 -10.09 -7.07 -25.16
CA THR A 75 -9.91 -7.15 -26.62
C THR A 75 -10.02 -5.79 -27.32
N ASN A 76 -10.85 -4.89 -26.78
CA ASN A 76 -11.04 -3.56 -27.34
C ASN A 76 -9.87 -2.62 -26.97
N LYS A 77 -9.07 -2.25 -27.97
CA LYS A 77 -7.90 -1.35 -27.81
C LYS A 77 -8.27 0.02 -27.24
N LYS A 78 -9.40 0.61 -27.63
CA LYS A 78 -9.85 1.92 -27.11
C LYS A 78 -10.18 1.81 -25.62
N GLN A 79 -10.88 0.74 -25.23
CA GLN A 79 -11.22 0.49 -23.83
C GLN A 79 -9.96 0.24 -22.99
N PHE A 80 -9.01 -0.56 -23.50
CA PHE A 80 -7.74 -0.79 -22.83
C PHE A 80 -6.97 0.52 -22.63
N PHE A 81 -6.87 1.36 -23.66
CA PHE A 81 -6.23 2.67 -23.56
C PHE A 81 -6.88 3.55 -22.48
N LEU A 82 -8.22 3.65 -22.44
CA LEU A 82 -8.91 4.43 -21.41
C LEU A 82 -8.66 3.90 -19.99
N LEU A 83 -8.60 2.58 -19.82
CA LEU A 83 -8.24 1.96 -18.54
C LEU A 83 -6.81 2.30 -18.12
N MET A 84 -5.84 2.26 -19.05
CA MET A 84 -4.46 2.61 -18.76
C MET A 84 -4.29 4.11 -18.46
N THR A 85 -5.03 4.98 -19.16
CA THR A 85 -5.06 6.41 -18.84
C THR A 85 -5.61 6.64 -17.43
N GLN A 86 -6.72 6.00 -17.07
CA GLN A 86 -7.28 6.11 -15.71
C GLN A 86 -6.27 5.63 -14.66
N LEU A 87 -5.65 4.46 -14.88
CA LEU A 87 -4.62 3.91 -14.00
C LEU A 87 -3.43 4.86 -13.83
N GLY A 88 -2.94 5.44 -14.94
CA GLY A 88 -1.85 6.41 -14.92
C GLY A 88 -2.19 7.68 -14.14
N VAL A 89 -3.37 8.26 -14.38
CA VAL A 89 -3.84 9.44 -13.64
C VAL A 89 -3.98 9.13 -12.14
N LEU A 90 -4.57 7.99 -11.78
CA LEU A 90 -4.68 7.54 -10.39
C LEU A 90 -3.30 7.41 -9.73
N LEU A 91 -2.34 6.79 -10.41
CA LEU A 91 -0.98 6.60 -9.87
C LEU A 91 -0.29 7.94 -9.65
N VAL A 92 -0.28 8.81 -10.67
CA VAL A 92 0.37 10.13 -10.57
C VAL A 92 -0.23 10.95 -9.44
N LEU A 93 -1.57 11.08 -9.39
CA LEU A 93 -2.23 11.90 -8.38
C LEU A 93 -2.05 11.32 -6.96
N SER A 94 -2.12 9.99 -6.80
CA SER A 94 -1.97 9.35 -5.48
C SER A 94 -0.55 9.47 -4.94
N PHE A 95 0.47 9.27 -5.78
CA PHE A 95 1.86 9.43 -5.37
C PHE A 95 2.23 10.90 -5.15
N ALA A 96 1.71 11.83 -5.96
CA ALA A 96 1.88 13.26 -5.73
C ALA A 96 1.25 13.71 -4.39
N ALA A 97 0.03 13.28 -4.10
CA ALA A 97 -0.64 13.55 -2.83
C ALA A 97 0.16 12.98 -1.65
N LYS A 98 0.67 11.75 -1.76
CA LYS A 98 1.54 11.14 -0.75
C LYS A 98 2.79 11.97 -0.48
N THR A 99 3.46 12.45 -1.53
CA THR A 99 4.66 13.30 -1.37
C THR A 99 4.31 14.62 -0.70
N ALA A 100 3.22 15.28 -1.10
CA ALA A 100 2.79 16.54 -0.47
C ALA A 100 2.40 16.37 1.01
N MET A 101 1.75 15.26 1.36
CA MET A 101 1.32 14.99 2.73
C MET A 101 2.48 14.64 3.66
N LYS A 102 3.57 14.03 3.15
CA LYS A 102 4.77 13.75 3.94
C LYS A 102 5.40 15.02 4.52
N GLU A 103 5.35 16.13 3.78
CA GLU A 103 5.88 17.43 4.23
C GLU A 103 5.05 18.04 5.38
N ILE A 104 3.80 17.62 5.53
CA ILE A 104 2.84 18.21 6.48
C ILE A 104 2.69 17.33 7.73
N THR A 105 3.02 16.04 7.64
CA THR A 105 2.65 15.06 8.68
C THR A 105 3.86 14.52 9.43
N GLN A 106 3.89 14.75 10.75
CA GLN A 106 4.99 14.40 11.64
C GLN A 106 4.65 13.21 12.55
N SER A 107 4.23 12.09 11.95
CA SER A 107 3.92 10.86 12.71
C SER A 107 5.17 9.98 12.84
N PRO A 108 5.69 9.74 14.06
CA PRO A 108 6.88 8.91 14.25
C PRO A 108 6.60 7.43 13.95
N ARG A 109 7.58 6.75 13.37
CA ARG A 109 7.47 5.34 13.00
C ARG A 109 7.50 4.43 14.23
N PRO A 110 6.76 3.30 14.23
CA PRO A 110 6.75 2.35 15.35
C PRO A 110 8.13 1.85 15.78
N TYR A 111 9.08 1.68 14.86
CA TYR A 111 10.42 1.23 15.23
C TYR A 111 11.15 2.19 16.18
N THR A 112 10.81 3.48 16.17
CA THR A 112 11.43 4.46 17.07
C THR A 112 11.01 4.25 18.53
N ASP A 113 9.85 3.64 18.77
CA ASP A 113 9.45 3.16 20.09
C ASP A 113 10.39 2.02 20.55
N ALA A 114 10.75 1.10 19.65
CA ALA A 114 11.70 0.04 19.93
C ALA A 114 13.12 0.58 20.20
N LEU A 115 13.57 1.59 19.46
CA LEU A 115 14.85 2.26 19.73
C LEU A 115 14.88 2.91 21.12
N THR A 116 13.76 3.49 21.54
CA THR A 116 13.61 4.08 22.89
C THR A 116 13.64 2.99 23.97
N GLN A 117 12.96 1.86 23.77
CA GLN A 117 13.01 0.71 24.68
C GLN A 117 14.42 0.11 24.82
N LEU A 118 15.24 0.20 23.78
CA LEU A 118 16.64 -0.22 23.80
C LEU A 118 17.59 0.82 24.43
N HIS A 119 17.08 1.96 24.88
CA HIS A 119 17.82 3.10 25.38
C HIS A 119 18.85 3.64 24.38
N LEU A 120 18.53 3.57 23.08
CA LEU A 120 19.38 4.12 22.01
C LEU A 120 19.03 5.56 21.66
N VAL A 121 17.82 6.00 22.02
CA VAL A 121 17.32 7.38 21.93
C VAL A 121 16.41 7.64 23.14
N ASP A 122 16.27 8.90 23.54
CA ASP A 122 15.44 9.28 24.70
C ASP A 122 13.94 9.20 24.41
N SER A 123 13.55 9.44 23.17
CA SER A 123 12.16 9.42 22.70
C SER A 123 12.07 9.14 21.19
N PRO A 124 10.89 8.73 20.69
CA PRO A 124 10.62 8.64 19.26
C PRO A 124 10.94 9.94 18.49
N SER A 125 10.59 11.09 19.06
CA SER A 125 10.85 12.41 18.47
C SER A 125 12.33 12.78 18.42
N SER A 126 13.14 12.41 19.43
CA SER A 126 14.56 12.74 19.43
C SER A 126 15.33 12.05 18.30
N PHE A 127 14.84 10.91 17.81
CA PHE A 127 15.41 10.25 16.63
C PHE A 127 15.34 11.14 15.38
N TYR A 128 14.23 11.88 15.21
CA TYR A 128 14.02 12.77 14.05
C TYR A 128 14.79 14.09 14.15
N ALA A 129 15.36 14.42 15.31
CA ALA A 129 16.24 15.57 15.49
C ALA A 129 17.70 15.26 15.07
N LEU A 130 18.03 13.99 14.85
CA LEU A 130 19.35 13.54 14.41
C LEU A 130 19.51 13.68 12.90
N ASP A 131 20.74 13.87 12.43
CA ASP A 131 21.06 13.78 11.02
C ASP A 131 21.08 12.33 10.52
N LEU A 132 20.87 12.14 9.22
CA LEU A 132 20.72 10.81 8.60
C LEU A 132 21.89 9.83 8.92
N PRO A 133 23.18 10.24 8.92
CA PRO A 133 24.27 9.35 9.33
C PRO A 133 24.15 8.86 10.77
N THR A 134 23.77 9.74 11.71
CA THR A 134 23.60 9.37 13.12
C THR A 134 22.38 8.48 13.30
N GLN A 135 21.28 8.75 12.59
CA GLN A 135 20.10 7.88 12.58
C GLN A 135 20.46 6.44 12.15
N ASN A 136 21.22 6.29 11.07
CA ASN A 136 21.66 4.97 10.60
C ASN A 136 22.58 4.29 11.62
N THR A 137 23.47 5.06 12.28
CA THR A 137 24.35 4.52 13.34
C THR A 137 23.53 4.00 14.54
N VAL A 138 22.46 4.70 14.93
CA VAL A 138 21.53 4.25 15.97
C VAL A 138 20.85 2.93 15.56
N ILE A 139 20.38 2.83 14.31
CA ILE A 139 19.75 1.61 13.78
C ILE A 139 20.76 0.45 13.69
N ASP A 140 22.01 0.71 13.33
CA ASP A 140 23.08 -0.30 13.31
C ASP A 140 23.35 -0.85 14.71
N ASN A 141 23.33 0.01 15.74
CA ASN A 141 23.42 -0.43 17.12
C ASN A 141 22.20 -1.26 17.55
N ALA A 142 21.00 -0.90 17.09
CA ALA A 142 19.79 -1.69 17.32
C ALA A 142 19.87 -3.09 16.69
N SER A 143 20.54 -3.23 15.54
CA SER A 143 20.73 -4.51 14.84
C SER A 143 21.50 -5.57 15.64
N LYS A 144 22.16 -5.19 16.75
CA LYS A 144 22.78 -6.12 17.70
C LYS A 144 21.76 -6.83 18.61
N LYS A 145 20.58 -6.25 18.78
CA LYS A 145 19.51 -6.73 19.68
C LYS A 145 18.21 -7.03 18.96
N VAL A 146 17.99 -6.46 17.78
CA VAL A 146 16.81 -6.66 16.95
C VAL A 146 17.17 -7.51 15.74
N SER A 147 16.23 -8.37 15.33
CA SER A 147 16.38 -9.15 14.10
C SER A 147 16.73 -8.27 12.89
N HIS A 148 17.78 -8.68 12.16
CA HIS A 148 18.21 -8.05 10.92
C HIS A 148 17.05 -7.86 9.91
N TRP A 149 16.13 -8.82 9.84
CA TRP A 149 14.94 -8.73 8.98
C TRP A 149 14.05 -7.52 9.23
N ARG A 150 14.14 -6.87 10.39
CA ARG A 150 13.45 -5.60 10.67
C ARG A 150 14.37 -4.42 10.36
N THR A 151 15.60 -4.44 10.88
CA THR A 151 16.50 -3.28 10.82
C THR A 151 16.95 -2.93 9.40
N ILE A 152 17.03 -3.88 8.47
CA ILE A 152 17.29 -3.57 7.04
C ILE A 152 16.25 -2.65 6.41
N HIS A 153 15.02 -2.68 6.91
CA HIS A 153 13.94 -1.81 6.42
C HIS A 153 13.92 -0.48 7.15
N TRP A 154 14.54 -0.38 8.33
CA TRP A 154 14.63 0.86 9.10
C TRP A 154 15.71 1.78 8.51
N GLN A 155 16.81 1.18 8.04
CA GLN A 155 17.90 1.90 7.38
C GLN A 155 17.39 2.62 6.13
N GLY A 156 17.74 3.91 6.00
CA GLY A 156 17.37 4.74 4.83
C GLY A 156 15.90 5.15 4.72
N GLU A 157 15.01 4.64 5.58
CA GLU A 157 13.59 5.02 5.65
C GLU A 157 13.33 5.81 6.95
N THR A 158 14.07 6.91 7.12
CA THR A 158 14.09 7.69 8.37
C THR A 158 13.16 8.89 8.39
N ASP A 159 12.39 9.13 7.31
CA ASP A 159 11.29 10.09 7.33
C ASP A 159 10.14 9.62 8.23
N TYR A 160 9.20 10.53 8.52
CA TYR A 160 7.94 10.21 9.19
C TYR A 160 7.11 9.12 8.48
N SER A 161 6.25 8.45 9.26
CA SER A 161 5.55 7.22 8.86
C SER A 161 4.42 7.44 7.87
N PHE A 162 3.81 8.63 7.85
CA PHE A 162 2.59 8.88 7.11
C PHE A 162 2.82 9.78 5.87
N PRO A 163 2.12 9.51 4.74
CA PRO A 163 1.43 8.28 4.37
C PRO A 163 2.37 7.20 3.81
N SER A 164 1.94 5.95 3.87
CA SER A 164 2.72 4.80 3.40
C SER A 164 2.66 4.65 1.88
N GLY A 165 3.79 4.82 1.19
CA GLY A 165 3.86 4.62 -0.26
C GLY A 165 3.48 3.21 -0.71
N HIS A 166 3.85 2.19 0.06
CA HIS A 166 3.46 0.80 -0.18
C HIS A 166 1.93 0.64 -0.11
N THR A 167 1.30 1.22 0.92
CA THR A 167 -0.15 1.13 1.09
C THR A 167 -0.90 1.94 0.05
N VAL A 168 -0.39 3.11 -0.36
CA VAL A 168 -0.97 3.88 -1.47
C VAL A 168 -1.01 3.04 -2.75
N PHE A 169 0.09 2.37 -3.08
CA PHE A 169 0.14 1.48 -4.25
C PHE A 169 -0.83 0.29 -4.13
N VAL A 170 -0.82 -0.40 -2.98
CA VAL A 170 -1.74 -1.51 -2.71
C VAL A 170 -3.20 -1.08 -2.80
N ALA A 171 -3.58 0.01 -2.14
CA ALA A 171 -4.94 0.54 -2.13
C ALA A 171 -5.41 0.87 -3.55
N LEU A 172 -4.52 1.46 -4.37
CA LEU A 172 -4.79 1.75 -5.77
C LEU A 172 -4.99 0.46 -6.58
N CYS A 173 -4.16 -0.56 -6.38
CA CYS A 173 -4.33 -1.86 -7.04
C CYS A 173 -5.65 -2.54 -6.64
N VAL A 174 -5.99 -2.55 -5.34
CA VAL A 174 -7.24 -3.11 -4.83
C VAL A 174 -8.46 -2.35 -5.36
N PHE A 175 -8.39 -1.02 -5.44
CA PHE A 175 -9.43 -0.20 -6.02
C PHE A 175 -9.58 -0.47 -7.53
N PHE A 176 -8.50 -0.32 -8.29
CA PHE A 176 -8.54 -0.36 -9.75
C PHE A 176 -8.70 -1.78 -10.28
N PHE A 177 -7.74 -2.67 -9.98
CA PHE A 177 -7.76 -4.04 -10.46
C PHE A 177 -8.83 -4.85 -9.72
N GLY A 178 -8.97 -4.70 -8.40
CA GLY A 178 -10.03 -5.38 -7.66
C GLY A 178 -11.42 -4.98 -8.17
N GLY A 179 -11.67 -3.68 -8.38
CA GLY A 179 -12.94 -3.22 -8.96
C GLY A 179 -13.18 -3.74 -10.38
N LEU A 180 -12.14 -3.78 -11.23
CA LEU A 180 -12.22 -4.33 -12.58
C LEU A 180 -12.51 -5.84 -12.57
N PHE A 181 -11.81 -6.59 -11.73
CA PHE A 181 -11.97 -8.03 -11.58
C PHE A 181 -13.35 -8.38 -11.01
N LEU A 182 -13.85 -7.60 -10.05
CA LEU A 182 -15.21 -7.75 -9.54
C LEU A 182 -16.26 -7.54 -10.64
N LYS A 183 -16.15 -6.45 -11.42
CA LYS A 183 -17.06 -6.19 -12.56
C LYS A 183 -17.04 -7.32 -13.60
N ARG A 184 -15.86 -7.90 -13.84
CA ARG A 184 -15.66 -9.02 -14.78
C ARG A 184 -15.94 -10.40 -14.17
N LYS A 185 -16.43 -10.48 -12.92
CA LYS A 185 -16.67 -11.73 -12.17
C LYS A 185 -15.42 -12.62 -12.05
N GLN A 186 -14.23 -12.02 -12.03
CA GLN A 186 -12.93 -12.71 -11.91
C GLN A 186 -12.56 -12.89 -10.44
N TYR A 187 -13.37 -13.66 -9.70
CA TYR A 187 -13.26 -13.77 -8.25
C TYR A 187 -11.91 -14.31 -7.77
N ILE A 188 -11.25 -15.19 -8.55
CA ILE A 188 -9.91 -15.69 -8.22
C ILE A 188 -8.90 -14.53 -8.25
N MET A 189 -8.89 -13.71 -9.31
CA MET A 189 -7.96 -12.57 -9.40
C MET A 189 -8.28 -11.50 -8.37
N LEU A 190 -9.56 -11.29 -8.07
CA LEU A 190 -9.99 -10.43 -6.97
C LEU A 190 -9.44 -10.94 -5.62
N GLY A 191 -9.56 -12.24 -5.33
CA GLY A 191 -9.02 -12.85 -4.12
C GLY A 191 -7.49 -12.71 -4.03
N ILE A 192 -6.78 -12.84 -5.16
CA ILE A 192 -5.32 -12.65 -5.23
C ILE A 192 -4.93 -11.22 -4.89
N VAL A 193 -5.50 -10.20 -5.57
CA VAL A 193 -5.12 -8.80 -5.30
C VAL A 193 -5.48 -8.39 -3.86
N PHE A 194 -6.60 -8.89 -3.34
CA PHE A 194 -7.06 -8.60 -1.99
C PHE A 194 -6.16 -9.24 -0.93
N THR A 195 -5.89 -10.55 -1.04
CA THR A 195 -5.02 -11.28 -0.11
C THR A 195 -3.59 -10.76 -0.16
N TRP A 196 -3.05 -10.50 -1.36
CA TRP A 196 -1.74 -9.86 -1.52
C TRP A 196 -1.70 -8.50 -0.83
N GLY A 197 -2.71 -7.66 -1.04
CA GLY A 197 -2.77 -6.34 -0.41
C GLY A 197 -2.77 -6.41 1.13
N LEU A 198 -3.51 -7.37 1.70
CA LEU A 198 -3.54 -7.56 3.15
C LEU A 198 -2.20 -8.08 3.67
N ALA A 199 -1.56 -8.98 2.94
CA ALA A 199 -0.24 -9.52 3.28
C ALA A 199 0.84 -8.43 3.24
N VAL A 200 0.80 -7.51 2.26
CA VAL A 200 1.67 -6.33 2.22
C VAL A 200 1.37 -5.40 3.40
N GLY A 201 0.09 -5.10 3.67
CA GLY A 201 -0.28 -4.29 4.82
C GLY A 201 0.28 -4.86 6.13
N PHE A 202 0.07 -6.16 6.35
CA PHE A 202 0.62 -6.86 7.51
C PHE A 202 2.15 -6.82 7.58
N SER A 203 2.85 -6.99 6.44
CA SER A 203 4.32 -6.91 6.46
C SER A 203 4.81 -5.52 6.89
N ARG A 204 4.12 -4.44 6.52
CA ARG A 204 4.45 -3.07 6.98
C ARG A 204 4.29 -2.90 8.50
N LEU A 205 3.26 -3.49 9.09
CA LEU A 205 3.05 -3.48 10.54
C LEU A 205 4.12 -4.33 11.24
N TRP A 206 4.37 -5.54 10.75
CA TRP A 206 5.30 -6.48 11.34
C TRP A 206 6.76 -6.02 11.32
N LEU A 207 7.14 -5.30 10.26
CA LEU A 207 8.44 -4.67 10.12
C LEU A 207 8.59 -3.42 11.01
N GLY A 208 7.53 -2.94 11.67
CA GLY A 208 7.57 -1.74 12.51
C GLY A 208 7.65 -0.44 11.71
N MET A 209 7.23 -0.45 10.45
CA MET A 209 7.39 0.69 9.54
C MET A 209 6.24 1.69 9.60
N HIS A 210 5.04 1.20 9.92
CA HIS A 210 3.80 1.96 9.91
C HIS A 210 2.85 1.43 10.97
N ARG A 211 1.92 2.28 11.43
CA ARG A 211 0.80 1.90 12.29
C ARG A 211 -0.44 1.55 11.44
N PRO A 212 -1.44 0.84 12.00
CA PRO A 212 -2.70 0.59 11.30
C PRO A 212 -3.38 1.85 10.77
N GLU A 213 -3.31 2.95 11.51
CA GLU A 213 -3.90 4.23 11.13
C GLU A 213 -3.22 4.80 9.87
N ASP A 214 -1.92 4.56 9.70
CA ASP A 214 -1.20 4.99 8.51
C ASP A 214 -1.72 4.26 7.26
N LEU A 215 -2.02 2.96 7.40
CA LEU A 215 -2.54 2.13 6.31
C LEU A 215 -3.96 2.56 5.92
N ILE A 216 -4.80 2.79 6.92
CA ILE A 216 -6.18 3.26 6.74
C ILE A 216 -6.18 4.65 6.10
N GLY A 217 -5.41 5.59 6.65
CA GLY A 217 -5.32 6.96 6.12
C GLY A 217 -4.79 7.01 4.69
N SER A 218 -3.74 6.22 4.38
CA SER A 218 -3.20 6.12 3.01
C SER A 218 -4.25 5.59 2.02
N SER A 219 -5.06 4.62 2.44
CA SER A 219 -6.14 4.06 1.63
C SER A 219 -7.30 5.03 1.45
N ILE A 220 -7.62 5.84 2.46
CA ILE A 220 -8.62 6.92 2.37
C ILE A 220 -8.17 8.00 1.38
N VAL A 221 -6.90 8.38 1.38
CA VAL A 221 -6.35 9.33 0.38
C VAL A 221 -6.60 8.82 -1.03
N VAL A 222 -6.32 7.54 -1.29
CA VAL A 222 -6.61 6.91 -2.59
C VAL A 222 -8.10 6.92 -2.89
N ALA A 223 -8.96 6.61 -1.90
CA ALA A 223 -10.42 6.63 -2.08
C ALA A 223 -10.93 8.03 -2.48
N VAL A 224 -10.44 9.09 -1.83
CA VAL A 224 -10.81 10.48 -2.13
C VAL A 224 -10.41 10.83 -3.57
N ILE A 225 -9.16 10.55 -3.95
CA ILE A 225 -8.67 10.79 -5.32
C ILE A 225 -9.49 9.99 -6.34
N ALA A 226 -9.80 8.73 -6.02
CA ALA A 226 -10.56 7.85 -6.88
C ALA A 226 -12.01 8.30 -7.10
N VAL A 227 -12.67 8.91 -6.11
CA VAL A 227 -14.02 9.48 -6.28
C VAL A 227 -14.02 10.64 -7.30
N LEU A 228 -12.91 11.39 -7.37
CA LEU A 228 -12.77 12.53 -8.29
C LEU A 228 -12.46 12.11 -9.73
N ILE A 229 -12.01 10.88 -9.97
CA ILE A 229 -11.58 10.41 -11.29
C ILE A 229 -12.66 9.50 -11.89
N PRO A 230 -13.32 9.88 -12.99
CA PRO A 230 -14.40 9.07 -13.58
C PRO A 230 -13.93 7.69 -14.07
N ALA A 231 -14.84 6.71 -14.03
CA ALA A 231 -14.60 5.39 -14.62
C ALA A 231 -14.80 5.44 -16.15
N PRO A 232 -13.95 4.77 -16.94
CA PRO A 232 -14.20 4.55 -18.36
C PRO A 232 -15.53 3.82 -18.57
N ASN A 233 -16.39 4.37 -19.42
CA ASN A 233 -17.61 3.69 -19.84
C ASN A 233 -17.27 2.35 -20.51
N GLN A 234 -17.75 1.26 -19.94
CA GLN A 234 -17.77 -0.03 -20.61
C GLN A 234 -19.00 0.01 -21.53
N THR A 235 -18.79 0.11 -22.84
CA THR A 235 -19.88 -0.04 -23.80
C THR A 235 -20.36 -1.49 -23.72
N ASP A 236 -21.55 -1.68 -23.12
CA ASP A 236 -22.25 -2.96 -23.14
C ASP A 236 -22.56 -3.28 -24.61
N HIS A 237 -21.80 -4.18 -25.22
CA HIS A 237 -22.25 -4.84 -26.44
C HIS A 237 -23.34 -5.83 -26.04
N HIS A 238 -24.53 -5.32 -25.76
CA HIS A 238 -25.73 -6.13 -25.88
C HIS A 238 -25.80 -6.57 -27.34
N HIS A 239 -25.57 -7.87 -27.57
CA HIS A 239 -26.00 -8.52 -28.80
C HIS A 239 -27.51 -8.33 -28.91
N SER A 240 -27.91 -7.41 -29.79
CA SER A 240 -29.22 -7.45 -30.41
C SER A 240 -29.22 -8.65 -31.37
N ASN A 241 -29.81 -9.76 -30.93
CA ASN A 241 -30.42 -10.72 -31.84
C ASN A 241 -31.81 -10.23 -32.19
#